data_AF-A0A535UEC0-F1
#
_entry.id   AF-A0A535UEC0-F1
#
_cell.length_a   1.000
_cell.length_b   1.000
_cell.length_c   1.000
_cell.angle_alpha   90.00
_cell.angle_beta   90.00
_cell.angle_gamma   90.00
#
_symmetry.space_group_name_H-M   'P 1'
#
loop_
_entity.id
_entity.type
_entity.pdbx_description
1 polymer ?
#
loop_
_entity_poly.entity_id
_entity_poly.type
_entity_poly.pdbx_seq_one_letter_code
_entity_poly.pdbx_strand_id
1 'polypeptide(L)'
;MQGLLDRHGIPPADDLPAISGVVVEVAWSDLQPSPEGAIVSGNAIDRTLATVRALNADRPAHPLAIKLRIDGGIHAPAWAKSLGGAPITVTDPTDGVTGTVGRFWSEGYGRAYANLESLLAARYDSVPEIREVTMSRCTTVYDEPFIRDRNDRTTVAALLAAGFTQAADVQCLSEQIDAHAVWRSTRSGLALSPYQRLDPAGSGDGVQVTAPLMDLCRSRLGARCVLENNSLRNPPQGGDYTPMYALIQRLGAPISFQTAAPAKLGGLETVIGIAAGMGASAVELPQGYGGLTPGRLAALGTQLVAPAAQG
;
A
#
# COMPACT_ATOMS: atom_id res chain seq x y z
N MET A 1 9.63 -4.13 5.61
CA MET A 1 9.45 -4.22 7.08
C MET A 1 9.84 -5.61 7.59
N GLN A 2 9.89 -5.87 8.91
CA GLN A 2 9.90 -7.24 9.49
C GLN A 2 8.99 -7.29 10.73
N GLY A 3 8.18 -8.32 10.88
CA GLY A 3 7.33 -8.55 12.06
C GLY A 3 5.90 -8.01 11.93
N LEU A 4 5.22 -7.87 13.07
CA LEU A 4 3.84 -7.39 13.11
C LEU A 4 3.78 -5.87 13.14
N LEU A 5 2.89 -5.28 12.35
CA LEU A 5 2.74 -3.84 12.21
C LEU A 5 1.37 -3.41 12.71
N ASP A 6 1.33 -2.29 13.45
CA ASP A 6 0.06 -1.61 13.72
C ASP A 6 -0.29 -0.70 12.54
N ARG A 7 -1.47 -0.91 11.94
CA ARG A 7 -1.91 -0.14 10.77
C ARG A 7 -2.61 1.18 11.09
N HIS A 8 -2.85 1.46 12.36
CA HIS A 8 -3.56 2.63 12.87
C HIS A 8 -2.62 3.60 13.63
N GLY A 9 -1.31 3.39 13.54
CA GLY A 9 -0.29 4.28 14.10
C GLY A 9 0.39 3.70 15.33
N ILE A 10 0.62 4.54 16.35
CA ILE A 10 1.30 4.11 17.58
C ILE A 10 0.35 3.18 18.37
N PRO A 11 0.74 1.92 18.65
CA PRO A 11 -0.10 0.99 19.37
C PRO A 11 -0.18 1.32 20.86
N PRO A 12 -1.14 0.74 21.61
CA PRO A 12 -1.17 0.82 23.06
C PRO A 12 0.16 0.38 23.71
N ALA A 13 0.47 0.97 24.86
CA ALA A 13 1.77 0.75 25.52
C ALA A 13 2.05 -0.72 25.90
N ASP A 14 1.00 -1.49 26.20
CA ASP A 14 1.13 -2.90 26.57
C ASP A 14 1.43 -3.80 25.36
N ASP A 15 1.05 -3.38 24.15
CA ASP A 15 1.24 -4.12 22.91
C ASP A 15 2.55 -3.77 22.21
N LEU A 16 3.11 -2.59 22.50
CA LEU A 16 4.39 -2.10 21.99
C LEU A 16 5.54 -3.14 21.98
N PRO A 17 5.71 -4.02 23.00
CA PRO A 17 6.68 -5.12 22.97
C PRO A 17 6.53 -6.12 21.82
N ALA A 18 5.32 -6.31 21.31
CA ALA A 18 5.00 -7.28 20.28
C ALA A 18 4.95 -6.69 18.86
N ILE A 19 4.90 -5.36 18.76
CA ILE A 19 4.81 -4.63 17.48
C ILE A 19 6.20 -4.21 17.02
N SER A 20 6.50 -4.47 15.75
CA SER A 20 7.79 -4.19 15.11
C SER A 20 7.77 -2.93 14.25
N GLY A 21 6.60 -2.38 13.95
CA GLY A 21 6.48 -1.11 13.28
C GLY A 21 5.06 -0.59 13.19
N VAL A 22 4.94 0.61 12.66
CA VAL A 22 3.69 1.36 12.56
C VAL A 22 3.48 1.85 11.14
N VAL A 23 2.24 1.89 10.69
CA VAL A 23 1.85 2.52 9.43
C VAL A 23 1.44 3.96 9.71
N VAL A 24 1.94 4.89 8.89
CA VAL A 24 1.51 6.29 8.87
C VAL A 24 0.73 6.50 7.60
N GLU A 25 -0.59 6.62 7.74
CA GLU A 25 -1.49 7.03 6.67
C GLU A 25 -1.49 8.55 6.57
N VAL A 26 -1.30 9.08 5.35
CA VAL A 26 -1.28 10.52 5.10
C VAL A 26 -1.74 10.81 3.68
N ALA A 27 -2.71 11.72 3.55
CA ALA A 27 -3.19 12.15 2.26
C ALA A 27 -2.11 12.91 1.47
N TRP A 28 -2.01 12.66 0.17
CA TRP A 28 -1.15 13.49 -0.71
C TRP A 28 -1.55 14.97 -0.61
N SER A 29 -2.84 15.30 -0.46
CA SER A 29 -3.29 16.69 -0.28
C SER A 29 -2.65 17.42 0.91
N ASP A 30 -2.32 16.69 1.97
CA ASP A 30 -1.74 17.25 3.20
C ASP A 30 -0.22 17.40 3.07
N LEU A 31 0.42 16.59 2.23
CA LEU A 31 1.85 16.64 1.97
C LEU A 31 2.21 17.73 0.96
N GLN A 32 1.41 17.87 -0.09
CA GLN A 32 1.70 18.75 -1.23
C GLN A 32 0.44 19.52 -1.69
N PRO A 33 -0.03 20.50 -0.91
CA PRO A 33 -1.30 21.20 -1.18
C PRO A 33 -1.24 22.13 -2.40
N SER A 34 -0.05 22.52 -2.85
CA SER A 34 0.17 23.35 -4.03
C SER A 34 0.91 22.59 -5.14
N PRO A 35 0.69 22.92 -6.43
CA PRO A 35 1.37 22.29 -7.55
C PRO A 35 2.89 22.35 -7.40
N GLU A 36 3.53 21.18 -7.43
CA GLU A 36 4.99 21.02 -7.35
C GLU A 36 5.62 21.71 -6.12
N GLY A 37 4.80 22.00 -5.10
CA GLY A 37 5.24 22.62 -3.85
C GLY A 37 6.11 21.66 -3.04
N ALA A 38 6.89 22.23 -2.12
CA ALA A 38 7.65 21.43 -1.16
C ALA A 38 6.72 20.61 -0.26
N ILE A 39 7.24 19.49 0.28
CA ILE A 39 6.52 18.71 1.30
C ILE A 39 6.32 19.58 2.55
N VAL A 40 5.06 19.75 2.96
CA VAL A 40 4.69 20.53 4.14
C VAL A 40 5.42 20.00 5.38
N SER A 41 6.04 20.89 6.16
CA SER A 41 6.71 20.53 7.42
C SER A 41 5.73 20.34 8.57
N GLY A 42 6.12 19.53 9.55
CA GLY A 42 5.27 19.19 10.69
C GLY A 42 4.08 18.31 10.29
N ASN A 43 4.16 17.61 9.16
CA ASN A 43 3.12 16.70 8.68
C ASN A 43 3.03 15.43 9.55
N ALA A 44 2.08 14.53 9.24
CA ALA A 44 1.88 13.30 10.01
C ALA A 44 3.13 12.41 10.09
N ILE A 45 3.93 12.34 9.02
CA ILE A 45 5.19 11.59 8.98
C ILE A 45 6.18 12.17 9.98
N ASP A 46 6.38 13.49 9.98
CA ASP A 46 7.31 14.17 10.89
C ASP A 46 6.94 13.94 12.37
N ARG A 47 5.64 14.05 12.68
CA ARG A 47 5.13 13.87 14.04
C ARG A 47 5.29 12.43 14.51
N THR A 48 4.94 11.46 13.67
CA THR A 48 5.12 10.04 14.02
C THR A 48 6.59 9.68 14.14
N LEU A 49 7.45 10.21 13.27
CA LEU A 49 8.90 9.99 13.36
C LEU A 49 9.48 10.50 14.68
N ALA A 50 9.04 11.67 15.16
CA ALA A 50 9.45 12.19 16.46
C ALA A 50 9.03 11.25 17.61
N THR A 51 7.78 10.76 17.58
CA THR A 51 7.27 9.81 18.59
C THR A 51 8.02 8.47 18.55
N VAL A 52 8.23 7.90 17.35
CA VAL A 52 8.97 6.64 17.18
C VAL A 52 10.40 6.77 17.66
N ARG A 53 11.07 7.90 17.42
CA ARG A 53 12.41 8.16 17.94
C ARG A 53 12.47 8.18 19.46
N ALA A 54 11.51 8.82 20.11
CA ALA A 54 11.41 8.81 21.56
C ALA A 54 11.22 7.37 22.10
N LEU A 55 10.29 6.62 21.52
CA LEU A 55 10.04 5.23 21.90
C LEU A 55 11.26 4.32 21.66
N ASN A 56 11.98 4.52 20.57
CA ASN A 56 13.17 3.74 20.23
C ASN A 56 14.35 4.05 21.15
N ALA A 57 14.46 5.29 21.65
CA ALA A 57 15.45 5.64 22.66
C ALA A 57 15.20 4.91 23.99
N ASP A 58 13.93 4.72 24.36
CA ASP A 58 13.53 3.97 25.55
C ASP A 58 13.62 2.44 25.36
N ARG A 59 13.62 1.96 24.10
CA ARG A 59 13.56 0.54 23.74
C ARG A 59 14.57 0.13 22.65
N PRO A 60 15.89 0.30 22.87
CA PRO A 60 16.90 0.12 21.82
C PRO A 60 17.00 -1.33 21.29
N ALA A 61 16.58 -2.33 22.07
CA ALA A 61 16.62 -3.74 21.65
C ALA A 61 15.51 -4.11 20.65
N HIS A 62 14.43 -3.33 20.58
CA HIS A 62 13.26 -3.60 19.76
C HIS A 62 12.73 -2.30 19.13
N PRO A 63 13.51 -1.66 18.24
CA PRO A 63 13.12 -0.40 17.65
C PRO A 63 11.92 -0.59 16.70
N LEU A 64 10.96 0.32 16.78
CA LEU A 64 9.88 0.45 15.83
C LEU A 64 10.39 1.00 14.50
N ALA A 65 9.94 0.38 13.41
CA ALA A 65 10.04 0.90 12.06
C ALA A 65 8.75 1.62 11.64
N ILE A 66 8.84 2.44 10.59
CA ILE A 66 7.73 3.18 10.00
C ILE A 66 7.53 2.69 8.56
N LYS A 67 6.28 2.38 8.23
CA LYS A 67 5.76 2.26 6.87
C LYS A 67 4.94 3.50 6.54
N LEU A 68 5.21 4.12 5.41
CA LEU A 68 4.42 5.25 4.90
C LEU A 68 3.35 4.72 3.96
N ARG A 69 2.10 5.05 4.24
CA ARG A 69 0.97 4.88 3.32
C ARG A 69 0.56 6.26 2.85
N ILE A 70 0.94 6.59 1.61
CA ILE A 70 0.64 7.89 1.02
C ILE A 70 -0.67 7.75 0.26
N ASP A 71 -1.76 8.29 0.77
CA ASP A 71 -3.06 8.10 0.13
C ASP A 71 -3.20 8.99 -1.10
N GLY A 72 -3.21 8.34 -2.27
CA GLY A 72 -3.51 8.91 -3.58
C GLY A 72 -5.01 9.01 -3.84
N GLY A 73 -5.43 8.82 -5.09
CA GLY A 73 -6.85 8.65 -5.41
C GLY A 73 -7.74 9.79 -4.92
N ILE A 74 -8.76 9.48 -4.11
CA ILE A 74 -9.66 10.49 -3.51
C ILE A 74 -8.98 11.41 -2.50
N HIS A 75 -7.75 11.11 -2.07
CA HIS A 75 -6.94 11.89 -1.14
C HIS A 75 -5.84 12.72 -1.85
N ALA A 76 -5.79 12.68 -3.19
CA ALA A 76 -4.93 13.57 -3.98
C ALA A 76 -5.38 15.06 -3.85
N PRO A 77 -4.47 16.03 -3.98
CA PRO A 77 -4.84 17.44 -3.94
C PRO A 77 -5.69 17.83 -5.15
N ALA A 78 -6.58 18.82 -4.96
CA ALA A 78 -7.53 19.26 -5.99
C ALA A 78 -6.85 19.70 -7.31
N TRP A 79 -5.65 20.30 -7.21
CA TRP A 79 -4.87 20.70 -8.37
C TRP A 79 -4.42 19.50 -9.20
N ALA A 80 -3.95 18.42 -8.55
CA ALA A 80 -3.51 17.20 -9.22
C ALA A 80 -4.70 16.48 -9.86
N LYS A 81 -5.84 16.43 -9.16
CA LYS A 81 -7.08 15.83 -9.68
C LYS A 81 -7.62 16.53 -10.93
N SER A 82 -7.27 17.80 -11.13
CA SER A 82 -7.67 18.60 -12.30
C SER A 82 -6.74 18.42 -13.51
N LEU A 83 -5.62 17.68 -13.36
CA LEU A 83 -4.69 17.42 -14.45
C LEU A 83 -5.31 16.42 -15.45
N GLY A 84 -5.27 16.80 -16.73
CA GLY A 84 -5.91 16.04 -17.82
C GLY A 84 -7.42 16.28 -17.93
N GLY A 85 -8.02 17.14 -17.10
CA GLY A 85 -9.42 17.59 -17.18
C GLY A 85 -10.14 17.54 -15.82
N ALA A 86 -11.47 17.68 -15.82
CA ALA A 86 -12.26 17.69 -14.59
C ALA A 86 -12.11 16.39 -13.75
N PRO A 87 -12.09 16.48 -12.40
CA PRO A 87 -12.11 15.31 -11.51
C PRO A 87 -13.31 14.40 -11.75
N ILE A 88 -13.14 13.11 -11.45
CA ILE A 88 -14.12 12.05 -11.73
C ILE A 88 -14.63 11.50 -10.39
N THR A 89 -15.94 11.46 -10.20
CA THR A 89 -16.54 10.85 -9.00
C THR A 89 -16.38 9.34 -9.03
N VAL A 90 -15.93 8.78 -7.91
CA VAL A 90 -15.82 7.33 -7.68
C VAL A 90 -16.41 6.98 -6.31
N THR A 91 -16.95 5.77 -6.19
CA THR A 91 -17.53 5.23 -4.96
C THR A 91 -17.06 3.80 -4.77
N ASP A 92 -16.47 3.49 -3.62
CA ASP A 92 -16.19 2.11 -3.24
C ASP A 92 -17.54 1.39 -2.99
N PRO A 93 -17.81 0.27 -3.70
CA PRO A 93 -19.08 -0.43 -3.59
C PRO A 93 -19.18 -1.31 -2.32
N THR A 94 -18.11 -1.45 -1.54
CA THR A 94 -18.07 -2.28 -0.34
C THR A 94 -18.56 -1.53 0.89
N ASP A 95 -18.15 -0.28 1.06
CA ASP A 95 -18.48 0.55 2.23
C ASP A 95 -19.13 1.89 1.89
N GLY A 96 -19.23 2.25 0.60
CA GLY A 96 -19.92 3.44 0.14
C GLY A 96 -19.09 4.72 0.23
N VAL A 97 -17.80 4.64 0.60
CA VAL A 97 -16.92 5.81 0.60
C VAL A 97 -16.86 6.40 -0.81
N THR A 98 -17.11 7.70 -0.89
CA THR A 98 -17.24 8.43 -2.17
C THR A 98 -16.32 9.64 -2.18
N GLY A 99 -15.71 9.91 -3.33
CA GLY A 99 -14.86 11.08 -3.53
C GLY A 99 -14.63 11.35 -5.02
N THR A 100 -13.65 12.20 -5.31
CA THR A 100 -13.23 12.46 -6.70
C THR A 100 -11.78 12.10 -6.90
N VAL A 101 -11.44 11.52 -8.06
CA VAL A 101 -10.08 11.19 -8.48
C VAL A 101 -9.69 12.04 -9.69
N GLY A 102 -8.38 12.14 -9.95
CA GLY A 102 -7.88 12.66 -11.21
C GLY A 102 -7.84 11.59 -12.30
N ARG A 103 -7.45 11.99 -13.51
CA ARG A 103 -7.03 11.04 -14.55
C ARG A 103 -5.62 10.55 -14.22
N PHE A 104 -5.51 9.62 -13.26
CA PHE A 104 -4.21 9.14 -12.77
C PHE A 104 -3.34 8.46 -13.84
N TRP A 105 -3.97 8.01 -14.92
CA TRP A 105 -3.34 7.48 -16.13
C TRP A 105 -2.83 8.56 -17.09
N SER A 106 -3.11 9.84 -16.85
CA SER A 106 -2.61 10.93 -17.69
C SER A 106 -1.16 11.26 -17.39
N GLU A 107 -0.44 11.73 -18.41
CA GLU A 107 0.97 12.14 -18.29
C GLU A 107 1.16 13.27 -17.27
N GLY A 108 0.25 14.26 -17.25
CA GLY A 108 0.31 15.37 -16.30
C GLY A 108 0.19 14.91 -14.85
N TYR A 109 -0.76 14.01 -14.56
CA TYR A 109 -0.89 13.43 -13.23
C TYR A 109 0.32 12.58 -12.87
N GLY A 110 0.86 11.81 -13.82
CA GLY A 110 2.07 11.01 -13.61
C GLY A 110 3.29 11.84 -13.24
N ARG A 111 3.51 12.98 -13.90
CA ARG A 111 4.58 13.93 -13.53
C ARG A 111 4.38 14.50 -12.14
N ALA A 112 3.16 14.87 -11.78
CA ALA A 112 2.83 15.36 -10.45
C ALA A 112 3.14 14.32 -9.35
N TYR A 113 2.77 13.06 -9.58
CA TYR A 113 3.08 11.96 -8.66
C TYR A 113 4.59 11.70 -8.57
N ALA A 114 5.31 11.66 -9.70
CA ALA A 114 6.77 11.48 -9.69
C ALA A 114 7.50 12.62 -8.96
N ASN A 115 6.98 13.85 -9.03
CA ASN A 115 7.47 14.99 -8.26
C ASN A 115 7.24 14.78 -6.75
N LEU A 116 6.04 14.34 -6.35
CA LEU A 116 5.75 13.98 -4.95
C LEU A 116 6.76 12.94 -4.43
N GLU A 117 6.92 11.82 -5.14
CA GLU A 117 7.84 10.75 -4.74
C GLU A 117 9.29 11.25 -4.64
N SER A 118 9.73 12.08 -5.58
CA SER A 118 11.07 12.67 -5.56
C SER A 118 11.30 13.55 -4.32
N LEU A 119 10.31 14.38 -3.97
CA LEU A 119 10.40 15.26 -2.81
C LEU A 119 10.29 14.50 -1.48
N LEU A 120 9.46 13.47 -1.41
CA LEU A 120 9.37 12.58 -0.25
C LEU A 120 10.69 11.80 -0.07
N ALA A 121 11.24 11.21 -1.12
CA ALA A 121 12.51 10.48 -1.05
C ALA A 121 13.67 11.39 -0.65
N ALA A 122 13.75 12.60 -1.23
CA ALA A 122 14.77 13.59 -0.84
C ALA A 122 14.72 13.94 0.65
N ARG A 123 13.54 13.85 1.27
CA ARG A 123 13.33 14.17 2.68
C ARG A 123 13.48 12.98 3.62
N TYR A 124 13.08 11.78 3.19
CA TYR A 124 12.85 10.65 4.08
C TYR A 124 13.65 9.38 3.74
N ASP A 125 14.22 9.22 2.54
CA ASP A 125 14.91 7.97 2.16
C ASP A 125 16.13 7.66 3.02
N SER A 126 16.79 8.69 3.57
CA SER A 126 17.93 8.52 4.49
C SER A 126 17.52 8.32 5.96
N VAL A 127 16.23 8.29 6.28
CA VAL A 127 15.73 8.14 7.66
C VAL A 127 15.65 6.65 7.99
N PRO A 128 16.50 6.12 8.89
CA PRO A 128 16.62 4.68 9.10
C PRO A 128 15.37 4.04 9.71
N GLU A 129 14.52 4.81 10.37
CA GLU A 129 13.22 4.36 10.88
C GLU A 129 12.20 4.16 9.77
N ILE A 130 12.28 4.91 8.65
CA ILE A 130 11.35 4.81 7.53
C ILE A 130 11.83 3.72 6.57
N ARG A 131 11.12 2.60 6.57
CA ARG A 131 11.59 1.35 5.95
C ARG A 131 10.79 0.92 4.74
N GLU A 132 9.60 1.46 4.56
CA GLU A 132 8.71 1.12 3.47
C GLU A 132 7.80 2.31 3.14
N VAL A 133 7.48 2.49 1.86
CA VAL A 133 6.50 3.46 1.33
C VAL A 133 5.60 2.74 0.33
N THR A 134 4.29 2.98 0.33
CA THR A 134 3.38 2.33 -0.62
C THR A 134 3.30 3.06 -1.97
N MET A 135 2.99 2.31 -3.03
CA MET A 135 2.75 2.83 -4.37
C MET A 135 1.27 3.14 -4.58
N SER A 136 0.91 4.41 -4.69
CA SER A 136 -0.48 4.84 -4.63
C SER A 136 -0.96 5.70 -5.81
N ARG A 137 -0.15 5.88 -6.86
CA ARG A 137 -0.52 6.70 -8.02
C ARG A 137 -1.84 6.24 -8.65
N CYS A 138 -1.94 4.95 -8.96
CA CYS A 138 -3.00 4.39 -9.80
C CYS A 138 -4.15 3.83 -8.95
N THR A 139 -4.57 4.60 -7.94
CA THR A 139 -5.59 4.22 -6.95
C THR A 139 -6.88 5.02 -7.13
N THR A 140 -7.98 4.48 -6.62
CA THR A 140 -9.28 5.17 -6.55
C THR A 140 -9.58 5.64 -5.13
N VAL A 141 -10.18 4.79 -4.30
CA VAL A 141 -10.56 5.13 -2.91
C VAL A 141 -9.45 4.76 -1.93
N TYR A 142 -8.97 3.52 -2.01
CA TYR A 142 -7.95 2.98 -1.12
C TYR A 142 -6.62 2.75 -1.82
N ASP A 143 -5.55 2.57 -1.04
CA ASP A 143 -4.19 2.28 -1.50
C ASP A 143 -4.03 0.85 -2.09
N GLU A 144 -4.86 0.52 -3.08
CA GLU A 144 -4.89 -0.74 -3.79
C GLU A 144 -4.91 -0.47 -5.31
N PRO A 145 -3.73 -0.31 -5.95
CA PRO A 145 -3.63 0.19 -7.32
C PRO A 145 -4.23 -0.73 -8.39
N PHE A 146 -4.73 -1.92 -8.05
CA PHE A 146 -5.38 -2.85 -9.00
C PHE A 146 -6.91 -2.87 -8.87
N ILE A 147 -7.48 -2.10 -7.93
CA ILE A 147 -8.92 -1.99 -7.69
C ILE A 147 -9.47 -0.75 -8.39
N ARG A 148 -10.63 -0.90 -9.05
CA ARG A 148 -11.27 0.14 -9.88
C ARG A 148 -12.75 0.31 -9.55
N ASP A 149 -13.14 -0.13 -8.35
CA ASP A 149 -14.51 -0.05 -7.86
C ASP A 149 -15.53 -0.65 -8.83
N ARG A 150 -15.13 -1.75 -9.51
CA ARG A 150 -15.80 -2.27 -10.72
C ARG A 150 -17.26 -2.71 -10.55
N ASN A 151 -17.73 -2.81 -9.32
CA ASN A 151 -19.11 -3.17 -8.98
C ASN A 151 -20.03 -1.94 -8.83
N ASP A 152 -19.48 -0.72 -8.77
CA ASP A 152 -20.27 0.50 -8.85
C ASP A 152 -20.40 0.98 -10.32
N ARG A 153 -21.60 0.85 -10.88
CA ARG A 153 -21.83 1.15 -12.31
C ARG A 153 -21.63 2.63 -12.64
N THR A 154 -21.88 3.52 -11.68
CA THR A 154 -21.70 4.97 -11.85
C THR A 154 -20.23 5.31 -12.00
N THR A 155 -19.39 4.76 -11.13
CA THR A 155 -17.92 4.87 -11.18
C THR A 155 -17.38 4.33 -12.49
N VAL A 156 -17.80 3.12 -12.88
CA VAL A 156 -17.37 2.49 -14.15
C VAL A 156 -17.72 3.39 -15.34
N ALA A 157 -18.95 3.88 -15.42
CA ALA A 157 -19.40 4.76 -16.50
C ALA A 157 -18.62 6.09 -16.52
N ALA A 158 -18.36 6.68 -15.36
CA ALA A 158 -17.64 7.94 -15.24
C ALA A 158 -16.16 7.81 -15.65
N LEU A 159 -15.47 6.74 -15.25
CA LEU A 159 -14.09 6.46 -15.67
C LEU A 159 -13.99 6.24 -17.18
N LEU A 160 -14.88 5.43 -17.76
CA LEU A 160 -14.91 5.17 -19.19
C LEU A 160 -15.22 6.44 -20.00
N ALA A 161 -16.19 7.26 -19.55
CA ALA A 161 -16.52 8.54 -20.17
C ALA A 161 -15.36 9.54 -20.10
N ALA A 162 -14.48 9.43 -19.10
CA ALA A 162 -13.28 10.24 -18.96
C ALA A 162 -12.08 9.75 -19.78
N GLY A 163 -12.22 8.66 -20.54
CA GLY A 163 -11.19 8.11 -21.41
C GLY A 163 -10.29 7.06 -20.75
N PHE A 164 -10.72 6.47 -19.64
CA PHE A 164 -10.01 5.34 -19.03
C PHE A 164 -10.00 4.14 -19.98
N THR A 165 -8.83 3.52 -20.14
CA THR A 165 -8.68 2.26 -20.89
C THR A 165 -7.74 1.34 -20.14
N GLN A 166 -7.88 0.03 -20.35
CA GLN A 166 -6.94 -0.95 -19.79
C GLN A 166 -5.50 -0.65 -20.19
N ALA A 167 -5.25 -0.22 -21.44
CA ALA A 167 -3.90 0.10 -21.89
C ALA A 167 -3.29 1.28 -21.13
N ALA A 168 -4.05 2.37 -20.96
CA ALA A 168 -3.61 3.53 -20.19
C ALA A 168 -3.38 3.20 -18.70
N ASP A 169 -4.20 2.29 -18.15
CA ASP A 169 -4.09 1.88 -16.77
C ASP A 169 -2.89 0.97 -16.51
N VAL A 170 -2.63 0.00 -17.40
CA VAL A 170 -1.40 -0.82 -17.35
C VAL A 170 -0.16 0.06 -17.49
N GLN A 171 -0.21 1.08 -18.34
CA GLN A 171 0.86 2.07 -18.43
C GLN A 171 1.02 2.84 -17.11
N CYS A 172 -0.06 3.31 -16.48
CA CYS A 172 0.00 3.93 -15.15
C CYS A 172 0.69 3.02 -14.13
N LEU A 173 0.26 1.75 -14.07
CA LEU A 173 0.78 0.74 -13.14
C LEU A 173 2.28 0.47 -13.34
N SER A 174 2.75 0.53 -14.58
CA SER A 174 4.19 0.46 -14.90
C SER A 174 4.92 1.73 -14.46
N GLU A 175 4.40 2.90 -14.80
CA GLU A 175 5.06 4.18 -14.54
C GLU A 175 5.11 4.51 -13.04
N GLN A 176 4.14 4.07 -12.23
CA GLN A 176 4.24 4.25 -10.77
C GLN A 176 5.42 3.45 -10.19
N ILE A 177 5.70 2.25 -10.72
CA ILE A 177 6.88 1.46 -10.29
C ILE A 177 8.16 2.25 -10.61
N ASP A 178 8.22 2.86 -11.80
CA ASP A 178 9.36 3.69 -12.20
C ASP A 178 9.49 4.95 -11.33
N ALA A 179 8.38 5.59 -10.93
CA ALA A 179 8.39 6.75 -10.04
C ALA A 179 9.01 6.45 -8.67
N HIS A 180 8.88 5.21 -8.19
CA HIS A 180 9.49 4.76 -6.93
C HIS A 180 10.99 4.43 -7.03
N ALA A 181 11.61 4.53 -8.21
CA ALA A 181 13.05 4.32 -8.36
C ALA A 181 13.92 5.31 -7.56
N VAL A 182 13.34 6.43 -7.12
CA VAL A 182 13.99 7.47 -6.30
C VAL A 182 14.31 7.01 -4.87
N TRP A 183 13.57 6.04 -4.32
CA TRP A 183 13.78 5.50 -2.96
C TRP A 183 14.91 4.48 -2.96
N ARG A 184 16.13 4.85 -2.55
CA ARG A 184 17.31 3.99 -2.63
C ARG A 184 17.48 3.08 -1.43
N SER A 185 17.02 3.52 -0.25
CA SER A 185 17.19 2.79 1.01
C SER A 185 15.86 2.30 1.58
N THR A 186 14.79 3.06 1.37
CA THR A 186 13.43 2.69 1.75
C THR A 186 12.83 1.77 0.68
N ARG A 187 12.11 0.73 1.12
CA ARG A 187 11.41 -0.19 0.19
C ARG A 187 10.13 0.45 -0.35
N SER A 188 9.66 0.00 -1.51
CA SER A 188 8.38 0.43 -2.09
C SER A 188 7.41 -0.75 -2.19
N GLY A 189 6.28 -0.64 -1.51
CA GLY A 189 5.24 -1.66 -1.46
C GLY A 189 4.21 -1.50 -2.57
N LEU A 190 4.00 -2.57 -3.34
CA LEU A 190 2.95 -2.65 -4.35
C LEU A 190 1.81 -3.53 -3.82
N ALA A 191 0.67 -2.94 -3.47
CA ALA A 191 -0.51 -3.68 -3.01
C ALA A 191 -1.21 -4.39 -4.17
N LEU A 192 -1.14 -5.72 -4.16
CA LEU A 192 -1.61 -6.59 -5.24
C LEU A 192 -3.00 -7.12 -4.95
N SER A 193 -3.82 -7.04 -5.98
CA SER A 193 -5.10 -7.74 -6.13
C SER A 193 -5.21 -8.18 -7.60
N PRO A 194 -6.04 -9.19 -7.94
CA PRO A 194 -6.39 -9.44 -9.33
C PRO A 194 -6.91 -8.17 -9.97
N TYR A 195 -6.33 -7.80 -11.11
CA TYR A 195 -6.64 -6.56 -11.81
C TYR A 195 -8.12 -6.47 -12.14
N GLN A 196 -8.77 -5.39 -11.72
CA GLN A 196 -10.16 -5.10 -12.06
C GLN A 196 -10.27 -4.46 -13.44
N ARG A 197 -10.58 -5.27 -14.46
CA ARG A 197 -10.84 -4.76 -15.81
C ARG A 197 -12.17 -4.02 -15.85
N LEU A 198 -12.16 -2.80 -16.37
CA LEU A 198 -13.36 -2.04 -16.70
C LEU A 198 -13.69 -2.23 -18.19
N ASP A 199 -14.89 -2.73 -18.48
CA ASP A 199 -15.41 -2.91 -19.83
C ASP A 199 -16.91 -2.54 -19.83
N PRO A 200 -17.41 -1.75 -20.81
CA PRO A 200 -18.84 -1.48 -20.99
C PRO A 200 -19.75 -2.72 -21.00
N ALA A 201 -19.24 -3.87 -21.47
CA ALA A 201 -19.97 -5.13 -21.60
C ALA A 201 -19.86 -6.04 -20.36
N GLY A 202 -19.00 -5.70 -19.39
CA GLY A 202 -18.87 -6.42 -18.12
C GLY A 202 -17.45 -6.43 -17.56
N SER A 203 -17.32 -6.17 -16.26
CA SER A 203 -16.04 -6.16 -15.57
C SER A 203 -15.60 -7.58 -15.14
N GLY A 204 -14.30 -7.82 -15.10
CA GLY A 204 -13.72 -9.10 -14.69
C GLY A 204 -12.41 -8.90 -13.94
N ASP A 205 -12.02 -9.91 -13.16
CA ASP A 205 -10.70 -9.94 -12.54
C ASP A 205 -9.70 -10.59 -13.52
N GLY A 206 -8.45 -10.14 -13.50
CA GLY A 206 -7.43 -10.66 -14.39
C GLY A 206 -6.04 -10.71 -13.75
N VAL A 207 -5.71 -11.82 -13.10
CA VAL A 207 -4.33 -12.07 -12.61
C VAL A 207 -3.29 -11.99 -13.74
N GLN A 208 -3.69 -12.23 -14.99
CA GLN A 208 -2.85 -12.10 -16.18
C GLN A 208 -2.30 -10.68 -16.39
N VAL A 209 -2.94 -9.66 -15.83
CA VAL A 209 -2.45 -8.27 -15.84
C VAL A 209 -1.59 -7.99 -14.60
N THR A 210 -2.01 -8.48 -13.43
CA THR A 210 -1.26 -8.31 -12.17
C THR A 210 0.11 -9.00 -12.22
N ALA A 211 0.19 -10.21 -12.76
CA ALA A 211 1.39 -11.03 -12.73
C ALA A 211 2.62 -10.39 -13.42
N PRO A 212 2.53 -9.91 -14.69
CA PRO A 212 3.66 -9.22 -15.32
C PRO A 212 4.12 -7.96 -14.56
N LEU A 213 3.24 -7.29 -13.83
CA LEU A 213 3.59 -6.10 -13.05
C LEU A 213 4.36 -6.45 -11.77
N MET A 214 4.14 -7.63 -11.20
CA MET A 214 4.97 -8.14 -10.09
C MET A 214 6.41 -8.42 -10.56
N ASP A 215 6.55 -9.07 -11.72
CA ASP A 215 7.85 -9.31 -12.35
C ASP A 215 8.54 -8.00 -12.73
N LEU A 216 7.79 -7.03 -13.28
CA LEU A 216 8.31 -5.70 -13.59
C LEU A 216 8.82 -4.98 -12.33
N CYS A 217 8.04 -5.01 -11.24
CA CYS A 217 8.43 -4.39 -9.98
C CYS A 217 9.73 -4.98 -9.43
N ARG A 218 9.86 -6.31 -9.47
CA ARG A 218 11.11 -7.01 -9.13
C ARG A 218 12.25 -6.68 -10.08
N SER A 219 12.00 -6.56 -11.38
CA SER A 219 13.03 -6.18 -12.37
C SER A 219 13.53 -4.76 -12.18
N ARG A 220 12.66 -3.82 -11.82
CA ARG A 220 13.00 -2.38 -11.66
C ARG A 220 13.64 -2.06 -10.31
N LEU A 221 13.12 -2.65 -9.24
CA LEU A 221 13.47 -2.28 -7.87
C LEU A 221 14.20 -3.40 -7.13
N GLY A 222 14.29 -4.61 -7.69
CA GLY A 222 14.89 -5.77 -7.02
C GLY A 222 14.17 -6.12 -5.72
N ALA A 223 14.95 -6.31 -4.66
CA ALA A 223 14.42 -6.50 -3.31
C ALA A 223 13.78 -5.23 -2.72
N ARG A 224 13.94 -4.04 -3.33
CA ARG A 224 13.22 -2.82 -2.88
C ARG A 224 11.73 -2.88 -3.21
N CYS A 225 11.28 -3.66 -4.19
CA CYS A 225 9.85 -3.91 -4.37
C CYS A 225 9.34 -4.84 -3.25
N VAL A 226 8.34 -4.45 -2.47
CA VAL A 226 7.64 -5.36 -1.55
C VAL A 226 6.34 -5.80 -2.23
N LEU A 227 6.15 -7.11 -2.36
CA LEU A 227 4.92 -7.65 -2.91
C LEU A 227 3.89 -7.72 -1.79
N GLU A 228 2.85 -6.90 -1.87
CA GLU A 228 1.87 -6.77 -0.79
C GLU A 228 0.49 -7.27 -1.21
N ASN A 229 -0.39 -7.55 -0.26
CA ASN A 229 -1.83 -7.68 -0.50
C ASN A 229 -2.59 -7.19 0.72
N ASN A 230 -3.62 -6.36 0.49
CA ASN A 230 -4.29 -5.63 1.57
C ASN A 230 -5.50 -6.34 2.19
N SER A 231 -5.64 -7.64 1.92
CA SER A 231 -6.88 -8.35 2.18
C SER A 231 -6.70 -9.83 2.54
N LEU A 232 -5.55 -10.18 3.11
CA LEU A 232 -5.26 -11.56 3.53
C LEU A 232 -6.24 -12.02 4.61
N ARG A 233 -6.79 -13.22 4.43
CA ARG A 233 -7.84 -13.78 5.27
C ARG A 233 -7.82 -15.30 5.27
N ASN A 234 -8.64 -15.89 6.14
CA ASN A 234 -8.85 -17.33 6.22
C ASN A 234 -10.32 -17.69 5.90
N PRO A 235 -10.58 -18.64 4.97
CA PRO A 235 -9.62 -19.20 4.02
C PRO A 235 -9.07 -18.11 3.07
N PRO A 236 -7.85 -18.28 2.50
CA PRO A 236 -7.36 -17.40 1.46
C PRO A 236 -8.35 -17.30 0.30
N GLN A 237 -8.41 -16.12 -0.33
CA GLN A 237 -9.31 -15.91 -1.46
C GLN A 237 -9.01 -16.88 -2.61
N GLY A 238 -10.07 -17.47 -3.17
CA GLY A 238 -10.01 -18.34 -4.33
C GLY A 238 -9.98 -17.58 -5.66
N GLY A 239 -10.25 -18.29 -6.76
CA GLY A 239 -10.23 -17.72 -8.11
C GLY A 239 -8.85 -17.17 -8.46
N ASP A 240 -8.81 -15.97 -9.05
CA ASP A 240 -7.57 -15.32 -9.49
C ASP A 240 -6.59 -14.96 -8.36
N TYR A 241 -7.04 -14.93 -7.10
CA TYR A 241 -6.14 -14.77 -5.95
C TYR A 241 -5.24 -16.00 -5.75
N THR A 242 -5.71 -17.20 -6.09
CA THR A 242 -4.91 -18.43 -5.93
C THR A 242 -3.61 -18.42 -6.77
N PRO A 243 -3.65 -18.21 -8.10
CA PRO A 243 -2.42 -18.06 -8.88
C PRO A 243 -1.63 -16.81 -8.53
N MET A 244 -2.28 -15.73 -8.06
CA MET A 244 -1.58 -14.52 -7.59
C MET A 244 -0.74 -14.82 -6.33
N TYR A 245 -1.32 -15.44 -5.29
CA TYR A 245 -0.58 -15.81 -4.08
C TYR A 245 0.53 -16.82 -4.38
N ALA A 246 0.29 -17.78 -5.29
CA ALA A 246 1.33 -18.69 -5.75
C ALA A 246 2.50 -17.95 -6.42
N LEU A 247 2.22 -16.90 -7.18
CA LEU A 247 3.24 -16.03 -7.78
C LEU A 247 3.99 -15.21 -6.72
N ILE A 248 3.28 -14.62 -5.76
CA ILE A 248 3.89 -13.89 -4.63
C ILE A 248 4.91 -14.78 -3.92
N GLN A 249 4.49 -16.01 -3.56
CA GLN A 249 5.37 -16.99 -2.91
C GLN A 249 6.56 -17.37 -3.78
N ARG A 250 6.34 -17.61 -5.08
CA ARG A 250 7.40 -18.00 -6.02
C ARG A 250 8.47 -16.90 -6.19
N LEU A 251 8.06 -15.63 -6.22
CA LEU A 251 8.99 -14.49 -6.30
C LEU A 251 9.71 -14.20 -4.98
N GLY A 252 9.21 -14.74 -3.86
CA GLY A 252 9.86 -14.71 -2.57
C GLY A 252 9.91 -13.33 -1.91
N ALA A 253 10.52 -13.30 -0.73
CA ALA A 253 10.65 -12.12 0.12
C ALA A 253 11.44 -10.97 -0.56
N PRO A 254 11.17 -9.70 -0.20
CA PRO A 254 10.19 -9.26 0.80
C PRO A 254 8.74 -9.32 0.32
N ILE A 255 7.90 -9.86 1.20
CA ILE A 255 6.44 -9.97 1.07
C ILE A 255 5.82 -9.36 2.32
N SER A 256 4.73 -8.61 2.18
CA SER A 256 3.95 -8.09 3.30
C SER A 256 2.46 -8.37 3.07
N PHE A 257 1.69 -8.45 4.14
CA PHE A 257 0.24 -8.58 4.04
C PHE A 257 -0.43 -7.61 4.99
N GLN A 258 -1.52 -6.99 4.58
CA GLN A 258 -2.49 -6.45 5.51
C GLN A 258 -3.65 -7.45 5.67
N THR A 259 -4.07 -7.63 6.91
CA THR A 259 -5.22 -8.46 7.25
C THR A 259 -6.52 -7.87 6.70
N ALA A 260 -7.43 -8.71 6.22
CA ALA A 260 -8.74 -8.27 5.78
C ALA A 260 -9.53 -7.58 6.92
N ALA A 261 -10.57 -6.84 6.54
CA ALA A 261 -11.51 -6.27 7.50
C ALA A 261 -12.03 -7.34 8.49
N PRO A 262 -12.30 -6.99 9.77
CA PRO A 262 -12.64 -7.96 10.81
C PRO A 262 -13.73 -8.96 10.43
N ALA A 263 -14.79 -8.50 9.75
CA ALA A 263 -15.91 -9.33 9.30
C ALA A 263 -15.52 -10.43 8.30
N LYS A 264 -14.35 -10.31 7.64
CA LYS A 264 -13.88 -11.23 6.60
C LYS A 264 -12.60 -11.98 7.00
N LEU A 265 -12.06 -11.74 8.21
CA LEU A 265 -10.71 -12.17 8.58
C LEU A 265 -10.56 -13.69 8.73
N GLY A 266 -11.53 -14.35 9.36
CA GLY A 266 -11.48 -15.80 9.62
C GLY A 266 -10.47 -16.25 10.69
N GLY A 267 -10.07 -15.33 11.59
CA GLY A 267 -9.21 -15.58 12.74
C GLY A 267 -7.79 -15.05 12.57
N LEU A 268 -7.36 -14.12 13.43
CA LEU A 268 -6.08 -13.41 13.27
C LEU A 268 -4.87 -14.35 13.35
N GLU A 269 -4.84 -15.24 14.34
CA GLU A 269 -3.72 -16.17 14.54
C GLU A 269 -3.50 -17.06 13.30
N THR A 270 -4.58 -17.64 12.77
CA THR A 270 -4.54 -18.45 11.55
C THR A 270 -4.04 -17.65 10.36
N VAL A 271 -4.50 -16.39 10.22
CA VAL A 271 -4.08 -15.51 9.12
C VAL A 271 -2.60 -15.15 9.20
N ILE A 272 -2.06 -14.90 10.39
CA ILE A 272 -0.61 -14.68 10.56
C ILE A 272 0.17 -15.95 10.23
N GLY A 273 -0.31 -17.13 10.64
CA GLY A 273 0.28 -18.41 10.26
C GLY A 273 0.28 -18.65 8.75
N ILE A 274 -0.81 -18.29 8.05
CA ILE A 274 -0.89 -18.31 6.59
C ILE A 274 0.18 -17.38 5.99
N ALA A 275 0.26 -16.13 6.45
CA ALA A 275 1.25 -15.16 5.97
C ALA A 275 2.69 -15.69 6.14
N ALA A 276 3.01 -16.24 7.31
CA ALA A 276 4.31 -16.87 7.58
C ALA A 276 4.58 -18.05 6.63
N GLY A 277 3.58 -18.91 6.39
CA GLY A 277 3.66 -20.01 5.43
C GLY A 277 3.86 -19.54 3.98
N MET A 278 3.44 -18.32 3.64
CA MET A 278 3.71 -17.68 2.34
C MET A 278 5.08 -16.99 2.27
N GLY A 279 5.89 -17.03 3.34
CA GLY A 279 7.19 -16.35 3.40
C GLY A 279 7.06 -14.83 3.61
N ALA A 280 6.00 -14.36 4.26
CA ALA A 280 5.84 -12.95 4.60
C ALA A 280 6.91 -12.48 5.58
N SER A 281 7.42 -11.27 5.31
CA SER A 281 8.30 -10.54 6.22
C SER A 281 7.51 -9.69 7.20
N ALA A 282 6.34 -9.18 6.83
CA ALA A 282 5.54 -8.34 7.70
C ALA A 282 4.02 -8.58 7.56
N VAL A 283 3.28 -8.35 8.64
CA VAL A 283 1.81 -8.40 8.64
C VAL A 283 1.23 -7.19 9.37
N GLU A 284 0.39 -6.42 8.68
CA GLU A 284 -0.39 -5.32 9.26
C GLU A 284 -1.66 -5.86 9.94
N LEU A 285 -1.74 -5.60 11.25
CA LEU A 285 -2.76 -6.13 12.13
C LEU A 285 -4.05 -5.29 12.13
N PRO A 286 -5.21 -5.90 12.41
CA PRO A 286 -6.44 -5.16 12.63
C PRO A 286 -6.45 -4.46 13.98
N GLN A 287 -7.29 -3.41 14.10
CA GLN A 287 -7.56 -2.79 15.40
C GLN A 287 -7.94 -3.84 16.45
N GLY A 288 -7.36 -3.72 17.65
CA GLY A 288 -7.62 -4.59 18.79
C GLY A 288 -7.06 -6.01 18.66
N TYR A 289 -6.28 -6.29 17.61
CA TYR A 289 -5.50 -7.52 17.42
C TYR A 289 -6.26 -8.83 17.67
N GLY A 290 -7.57 -8.85 17.37
CA GLY A 290 -8.42 -10.01 17.60
C GLY A 290 -8.47 -10.49 19.06
N GLY A 291 -8.13 -9.63 20.03
CA GLY A 291 -8.05 -9.98 21.45
C GLY A 291 -6.84 -10.85 21.84
N LEU A 292 -5.84 -10.99 20.95
CA LEU A 292 -4.61 -11.71 21.27
C LEU A 292 -3.78 -10.94 22.31
N THR A 293 -3.12 -11.66 23.20
CA THR A 293 -2.21 -11.05 24.19
C THR A 293 -0.91 -10.60 23.53
N PRO A 294 -0.20 -9.61 24.11
CA PRO A 294 1.12 -9.20 23.62
C PRO A 294 2.11 -10.38 23.49
N GLY A 295 2.12 -11.30 24.46
CA GLY A 295 2.96 -12.50 24.40
C GLY A 295 2.61 -13.41 23.23
N ARG A 296 1.33 -13.56 22.89
CA ARG A 296 0.91 -14.36 21.72
C ARG A 296 1.28 -13.66 20.41
N LEU A 297 1.09 -12.35 20.33
CA LEU A 297 1.49 -11.54 19.17
C LEU A 297 3.00 -11.63 18.93
N ALA A 298 3.82 -11.49 19.97
CA ALA A 298 5.27 -11.62 19.87
C ALA A 298 5.67 -13.02 19.33
N ALA A 299 5.05 -14.09 19.83
CA ALA A 299 5.32 -15.45 19.37
C ALA A 299 4.87 -15.71 17.92
N LEU A 300 3.88 -14.98 17.41
CA LEU A 300 3.47 -15.05 16.00
C LEU A 300 4.39 -14.22 15.11
N GLY A 301 4.82 -13.05 15.58
CA GLY A 301 5.74 -12.18 14.86
C GLY A 301 7.09 -12.83 14.53
N THR A 302 7.58 -13.74 15.40
CA THR A 302 8.83 -14.49 15.15
C THR A 302 8.73 -15.52 14.03
N GLN A 303 7.52 -15.86 13.57
CA GLN A 303 7.32 -16.77 12.43
C GLN A 303 7.55 -16.09 11.09
N LEU A 304 7.54 -14.75 11.05
CA LEU A 304 7.74 -13.97 9.84
C LEU A 304 9.22 -13.90 9.49
N VAL A 305 9.52 -14.05 8.20
CA VAL A 305 10.91 -14.16 7.72
C VAL A 305 11.60 -12.80 7.70
N ALA A 306 12.94 -12.79 7.74
CA ALA A 306 13.69 -11.57 7.45
C ALA A 306 13.46 -11.15 5.98
N PRO A 307 13.29 -9.85 5.69
CA PRO A 307 13.23 -9.39 4.31
C PRO A 307 14.57 -9.65 3.61
N ALA A 308 14.53 -9.99 2.32
CA ALA A 308 15.75 -10.18 1.53
C ALA A 308 16.65 -8.93 1.59
N ALA A 309 17.97 -9.11 1.61
CA ALA A 309 18.92 -8.01 1.64
C ALA A 309 18.77 -7.11 0.40
N GLN A 310 19.03 -5.81 0.57
CA GLN A 310 19.20 -4.90 -0.58
C GLN A 310 20.55 -5.22 -1.21
N GLY A 311 20.56 -5.61 -2.48
CA GLY A 311 21.77 -5.72 -3.29
C GLY A 311 22.13 -4.39 -3.94
#